data_AF-A0A087T049-F1
#
_entry.id   AF-A0A087T049-F1
#
_cell.length_a   1.000
_cell.length_b   1.000
_cell.length_c   1.000
_cell.angle_alpha   90.00
_cell.angle_beta   90.00
_cell.angle_gamma   90.00
#
_symmetry.space_group_name_H-M   'P 1'
#
loop_
_entity.id
_entity.type
_entity.pdbx_description
1 polymer ?
#
loop_
_entity_poly.entity_id
_entity_poly.type
_entity_poly.pdbx_seq_one_letter_code
_entity_poly.pdbx_strand_id
1 'polypeptide(L)'
;MALVTVQRSPCGANSNSNCHNPSTDEIDGCNNKEGDEKKEEKKSISECYFAVKGAALVLPHDECLHVHRKTIANGACDIQQHLQAMLYLLHADDILKMAVKLESIHNGRTRYLVVVSHTGKFQTEESCLLGIDCNKETTIGLVLPVWADTRITLDGDGGFSITSNGRHHIFKPVSVQAMWSALQTLHKASSKAREYNYFKCGSTHQWVDYYEKRINSDRSCLNEWHAMDDIESRRPPSPDTVRLQPTEREETERHIRTKLKELMMSVDLDEVTS
;
A
#
# COMPACT_ATOMS: atom_id res chain seq x y z
N MET A 1 5.80 8.70 -12.29
CA MET A 1 4.95 7.67 -12.93
C MET A 1 5.29 6.30 -12.35
N ALA A 2 4.41 5.65 -11.59
CA ALA A 2 4.53 4.23 -11.27
C ALA A 2 3.16 3.68 -10.85
N LEU A 3 2.47 3.01 -11.77
CA LEU A 3 1.42 2.05 -11.41
C LEU A 3 2.16 0.74 -11.16
N VAL A 4 2.12 0.23 -9.93
CA VAL A 4 2.81 -1.02 -9.57
C VAL A 4 1.73 -2.05 -9.21
N THR A 5 1.63 -3.08 -10.04
CA THR A 5 0.84 -4.29 -9.73
C THR A 5 1.81 -5.36 -9.26
N VAL A 6 1.62 -5.88 -8.04
CA VAL A 6 2.51 -6.88 -7.43
C VAL A 6 1.75 -8.19 -7.30
N GLN A 7 2.32 -9.28 -7.80
CA GLN A 7 1.75 -10.62 -7.66
C GLN A 7 2.83 -11.56 -7.12
N ARG A 8 2.51 -12.32 -6.07
CA ARG A 8 3.34 -13.44 -5.61
C ARG A 8 3.12 -14.62 -6.56
N SER A 9 4.19 -15.17 -7.13
CA SER A 9 4.08 -16.37 -7.97
C SER A 9 3.83 -17.60 -7.08
N PRO A 10 2.89 -18.50 -7.44
CA PRO A 10 2.80 -19.81 -6.79
C PRO A 10 4.06 -20.61 -7.14
N CYS A 11 4.82 -21.08 -6.13
CA CYS A 11 5.90 -22.03 -6.38
C CYS A 11 5.30 -23.34 -6.93
N GLY A 12 5.60 -23.65 -8.20
CA GLY A 12 5.35 -24.97 -8.76
C GLY A 12 6.16 -26.01 -8.00
N ALA A 13 5.49 -27.07 -7.54
CA ALA A 13 6.16 -28.23 -6.99
C ALA A 13 7.14 -28.80 -8.03
N ASN A 14 8.38 -29.03 -7.60
CA ASN A 14 9.48 -29.61 -8.37
C ASN A 14 9.02 -30.74 -9.30
N SER A 15 9.08 -30.52 -10.60
CA SER A 15 9.30 -31.60 -11.57
C SER A 15 10.77 -32.04 -11.44
N ASN A 16 10.98 -33.23 -10.88
CA ASN A 16 12.29 -33.89 -10.79
C ASN A 16 12.99 -33.89 -12.16
N SER A 17 14.13 -33.21 -12.24
CA SER A 17 15.10 -33.34 -13.32
C SER A 17 16.33 -34.11 -12.82
N ASN A 18 16.47 -35.35 -13.27
CA ASN A 18 17.75 -36.01 -13.60
C ASN A 18 17.42 -37.44 -14.06
N CYS A 19 18.08 -38.11 -14.99
CA CYS A 19 18.94 -37.81 -16.13
C CYS A 19 19.34 -39.21 -16.68
N HIS A 20 19.58 -39.32 -17.99
CA HIS A 20 20.36 -40.39 -18.66
C HIS A 20 19.72 -41.78 -18.91
N ASN A 21 19.84 -42.21 -20.17
CA ASN A 21 19.79 -43.60 -20.63
C ASN A 21 20.92 -44.42 -19.97
N PRO A 22 20.69 -45.73 -19.71
CA PRO A 22 21.23 -46.75 -20.62
C PRO A 22 20.33 -48.00 -20.77
N SER A 23 20.74 -48.84 -21.71
CA SER A 23 20.15 -50.07 -22.21
C SER A 23 20.20 -51.30 -21.26
N THR A 24 19.18 -52.17 -21.44
CA THR A 24 19.11 -53.65 -21.33
C THR A 24 19.35 -54.38 -19.99
N ASP A 25 18.40 -55.29 -19.74
CA ASP A 25 18.45 -56.63 -19.10
C ASP A 25 18.34 -56.79 -17.56
N GLU A 26 17.16 -57.33 -17.19
CA GLU A 26 16.87 -58.52 -16.36
C GLU A 26 17.40 -58.69 -14.91
N ILE A 27 16.42 -58.84 -14.00
CA ILE A 27 16.28 -59.78 -12.85
C ILE A 27 17.01 -59.52 -11.51
N ASP A 28 16.17 -59.57 -10.45
CA ASP A 28 16.33 -60.10 -9.06
C ASP A 28 16.46 -59.18 -7.84
N GLY A 29 15.71 -59.57 -6.78
CA GLY A 29 16.27 -59.70 -5.42
C GLY A 29 16.11 -58.60 -4.35
N CYS A 30 14.94 -58.57 -3.69
CA CYS A 30 14.72 -58.61 -2.23
C CYS A 30 15.61 -57.85 -1.18
N ASN A 31 14.92 -57.04 -0.34
CA ASN A 31 15.01 -56.85 1.14
C ASN A 31 15.99 -55.88 1.87
N ASN A 32 15.34 -54.98 2.64
CA ASN A 32 15.56 -54.54 4.04
C ASN A 32 16.81 -53.73 4.47
N LYS A 33 16.62 -52.50 5.01
CA LYS A 33 16.58 -52.15 6.47
C LYS A 33 16.70 -50.63 6.72
N GLU A 34 16.17 -50.24 7.88
CA GLU A 34 15.89 -48.92 8.47
C GLU A 34 17.10 -47.99 8.70
N GLY A 35 16.81 -46.68 8.85
CA GLY A 35 17.73 -45.68 9.40
C GLY A 35 17.13 -44.26 9.37
N ASP A 36 16.52 -43.87 10.48
CA ASP A 36 15.89 -42.57 10.76
C ASP A 36 16.96 -41.48 10.98
N GLU A 37 16.90 -40.34 10.28
CA GLU A 37 17.52 -39.07 10.72
C GLU A 37 16.83 -37.88 10.05
N LYS A 38 15.98 -37.19 10.84
CA LYS A 38 15.28 -35.96 10.48
C LYS A 38 16.25 -34.78 10.35
N LYS A 39 16.37 -34.22 9.14
CA LYS A 39 16.74 -32.81 8.94
C LYS A 39 15.51 -32.05 8.43
N GLU A 40 14.90 -31.27 9.32
CA GLU A 40 13.91 -30.25 8.96
C GLU A 40 14.60 -29.17 8.11
N GLU A 41 14.54 -29.31 6.79
CA GLU A 41 14.77 -28.20 5.87
C GLU A 41 13.56 -27.26 5.95
N LYS A 42 13.71 -26.15 6.68
CA LYS A 42 12.86 -24.97 6.54
C LYS A 42 13.00 -24.44 5.10
N LYS A 43 12.11 -24.86 4.21
CA LYS A 43 12.08 -24.45 2.81
C LYS A 43 11.00 -23.40 2.55
N SER A 44 11.40 -22.46 1.69
CA SER A 44 10.61 -21.49 0.92
C SER A 44 10.33 -20.16 1.62
N ILE A 45 11.22 -19.20 1.37
CA ILE A 45 10.84 -17.79 1.42
C ILE A 45 10.71 -17.31 -0.03
N SER A 46 9.51 -16.87 -0.38
CA SER A 46 9.06 -16.53 -1.73
C SER A 46 9.74 -15.28 -2.27
N GLU A 47 10.33 -15.38 -3.46
CA GLU A 47 10.79 -14.22 -4.26
C GLU A 47 9.57 -13.44 -4.79
N CYS A 48 9.52 -12.13 -4.53
CA CYS A 48 8.48 -11.24 -5.03
C CYS A 48 9.01 -10.41 -6.21
N TYR A 49 8.30 -10.46 -7.34
CA TYR A 49 8.64 -9.75 -8.58
C TYR A 49 7.74 -8.51 -8.74
N PHE A 50 8.34 -7.39 -9.16
CA PHE A 50 7.64 -6.12 -9.38
C PHE A 50 7.83 -5.68 -10.81
N ALA A 51 6.74 -5.38 -11.52
CA ALA A 51 6.82 -4.73 -12.81
C ALA A 51 6.61 -3.22 -12.64
N VAL A 52 7.66 -2.44 -12.85
CA VAL A 52 7.53 -1.03 -13.25
C VAL A 52 7.55 -1.02 -14.78
N LYS A 53 6.80 -0.14 -15.45
CA LYS A 53 6.69 -0.12 -16.91
C LYS A 53 8.09 -0.14 -17.57
N GLY A 54 8.53 -1.31 -18.06
CA GLY A 54 9.84 -1.54 -18.68
C GLY A 54 10.93 -2.23 -17.85
N ALA A 55 10.73 -2.55 -16.57
CA ALA A 55 11.72 -3.27 -15.74
C ALA A 55 11.04 -4.17 -14.69
N ALA A 56 11.44 -5.45 -14.65
CA ALA A 56 11.13 -6.36 -13.56
C ALA A 56 12.16 -6.16 -12.44
N LEU A 57 11.73 -5.70 -11.26
CA LEU A 57 12.54 -5.61 -10.06
C LEU A 57 12.33 -6.88 -9.24
N VAL A 58 13.44 -7.57 -8.95
CA VAL A 58 13.50 -8.68 -8.00
C VAL A 58 13.81 -8.07 -6.63
N LEU A 59 12.99 -8.33 -5.61
CA LEU A 59 13.36 -7.99 -4.24
C LEU A 59 14.24 -9.11 -3.67
N PRO A 60 15.52 -8.85 -3.36
CA PRO A 60 16.38 -9.84 -2.73
C PRO A 60 15.83 -10.16 -1.34
N HIS A 61 15.70 -11.46 -1.08
CA HIS A 61 15.49 -11.97 0.26
C HIS A 61 16.85 -12.10 0.95
N ASP A 62 16.92 -11.67 2.22
CA ASP A 62 18.11 -11.51 3.06
C ASP A 62 18.99 -10.28 2.80
N GLU A 63 18.74 -9.23 3.59
CA GLU A 63 19.76 -8.55 4.42
C GLU A 63 19.05 -7.52 5.32
N CYS A 64 18.32 -8.03 6.31
CA CYS A 64 18.08 -7.23 7.51
C CYS A 64 19.40 -7.23 8.29
N LEU A 65 19.81 -6.06 8.80
CA LEU A 65 21.10 -5.72 9.39
C LEU A 65 22.12 -5.19 8.36
N HIS A 66 22.15 -3.88 8.11
CA HIS A 66 23.34 -3.03 8.28
C HIS A 66 22.98 -1.54 8.12
N VAL A 67 23.50 -0.77 9.05
CA VAL A 67 23.20 0.62 9.38
C VAL A 67 23.81 1.59 8.36
N HIS A 68 23.02 2.61 7.99
CA HIS A 68 23.42 3.97 7.56
C HIS A 68 24.48 4.10 6.43
N ARG A 69 24.02 4.50 5.25
CA ARG A 69 24.81 5.40 4.40
C ARG A 69 23.91 6.33 3.60
N LYS A 70 23.83 7.59 4.05
CA LYS A 70 23.33 8.71 3.24
C LYS A 70 24.24 8.85 2.01
N THR A 71 23.66 9.04 0.82
CA THR A 71 23.47 10.35 0.16
C THR A 71 23.26 10.11 -1.37
N ILE A 72 22.26 10.79 -1.95
CA ILE A 72 22.09 11.10 -3.41
C ILE A 72 21.41 10.04 -4.33
N ALA A 73 20.56 9.13 -3.82
CA ALA A 73 19.69 8.27 -4.68
C ALA A 73 18.30 7.98 -4.06
N ASN A 74 17.85 8.84 -3.15
CA ASN A 74 16.94 8.47 -2.07
C ASN A 74 15.53 8.06 -2.53
N GLY A 75 14.92 8.73 -3.52
CA GLY A 75 13.50 8.49 -3.84
C GLY A 75 13.14 7.08 -4.34
N ALA A 76 14.04 6.43 -5.08
CA ALA A 76 13.81 5.08 -5.61
C ALA A 76 14.12 3.98 -4.58
N CYS A 77 15.13 4.21 -3.73
CA CYS A 77 15.47 3.30 -2.63
C CYS A 77 14.42 3.37 -1.51
N ASP A 78 13.92 4.58 -1.20
CA ASP A 78 12.89 4.81 -0.19
C ASP A 78 11.57 4.11 -0.57
N ILE A 79 11.12 4.23 -1.83
CA ILE A 79 9.89 3.55 -2.26
C ILE A 79 10.03 2.02 -2.23
N GLN A 80 11.19 1.47 -2.60
CA GLN A 80 11.44 0.03 -2.51
C GLN A 80 11.38 -0.45 -1.07
N GLN A 81 12.04 0.26 -0.15
CA GLN A 81 12.02 -0.06 1.27
C GLN A 81 10.60 0.01 1.85
N HIS A 82 9.84 1.06 1.50
CA HIS A 82 8.46 1.20 1.92
C HIS A 82 7.57 0.07 1.41
N LEU A 83 7.67 -0.28 0.12
CA LEU A 83 6.89 -1.38 -0.48
C LEU A 83 7.23 -2.73 0.16
N GLN A 84 8.52 -2.99 0.41
CA GLN A 84 8.95 -4.20 1.10
C GLN A 84 8.36 -4.25 2.52
N ALA A 85 8.39 -3.14 3.26
CA ALA A 85 7.80 -3.07 4.59
C ALA A 85 6.28 -3.24 4.58
N MET A 86 5.57 -2.65 3.59
CA MET A 86 4.13 -2.88 3.40
C MET A 86 3.82 -4.35 3.19
N LEU A 87 4.58 -5.05 2.35
CA LEU A 87 4.35 -6.46 2.06
C LEU A 87 4.59 -7.38 3.27
N TYR A 88 5.45 -6.98 4.20
CA TYR A 88 5.61 -7.67 5.48
C TYR A 88 4.43 -7.45 6.44
N LEU A 89 3.68 -6.35 6.29
CA LEU A 89 2.44 -6.13 7.05
C LEU A 89 1.27 -6.94 6.52
N LEU A 90 1.29 -7.31 5.23
CA LEU A 90 0.21 -8.06 4.61
C LEU A 90 0.25 -9.54 4.99
N HIS A 91 -0.94 -10.13 5.10
CA HIS A 91 -1.08 -11.59 5.19
C HIS A 91 -0.50 -12.26 3.94
N ALA A 92 0.06 -13.47 4.08
CA ALA A 92 0.78 -14.13 3.00
C ALA A 92 -0.07 -14.42 1.75
N ASP A 93 -1.37 -14.63 1.97
CA ASP A 93 -2.37 -14.93 0.93
C ASP A 93 -3.00 -13.67 0.32
N ASP A 94 -2.68 -12.48 0.83
CA ASP A 94 -3.26 -11.23 0.38
C ASP A 94 -2.42 -10.61 -0.74
N ILE A 95 -3.10 -9.96 -1.69
CA ILE A 95 -2.47 -9.36 -2.87
C ILE A 95 -2.53 -7.83 -2.78
N LEU A 96 -1.38 -7.18 -2.86
CA LEU A 96 -1.26 -5.73 -3.00
C LEU A 96 -1.60 -5.32 -4.45
N LYS A 97 -2.78 -4.73 -4.66
CA LYS A 97 -3.26 -4.32 -5.99
C LYS A 97 -2.76 -2.95 -6.40
N MET A 98 -2.62 -2.05 -5.44
CA MET A 98 -2.27 -0.66 -5.68
C MET A 98 -1.71 -0.07 -4.39
N ALA A 99 -0.67 0.77 -4.50
CA ALA A 99 -0.19 1.62 -3.43
C ALA A 99 0.07 3.03 -3.99
N VAL A 100 -0.60 4.04 -3.46
CA VAL A 100 -0.40 5.45 -3.84
C VAL A 100 0.05 6.26 -2.65
N LYS A 101 1.11 7.06 -2.84
CA LYS A 101 1.57 8.01 -1.84
C LYS A 101 0.56 9.14 -1.71
N LEU A 102 0.24 9.49 -0.48
CA LEU A 102 -0.62 10.61 -0.13
C LEU A 102 0.21 11.82 0.32
N GLU A 103 -0.38 12.99 0.17
CA GLU A 103 0.03 14.20 0.85
C GLU A 103 -0.18 14.05 2.35
N SER A 104 0.72 14.62 3.14
CA SER A 104 0.59 14.68 4.60
C SER A 104 0.73 16.12 5.05
N ILE A 105 -0.04 16.48 6.08
CA ILE A 105 0.01 17.79 6.71
C ILE A 105 1.33 17.97 7.48
N HIS A 106 1.95 16.87 7.91
CA HIS A 106 3.17 16.89 8.71
C HIS A 106 4.40 16.63 7.83
N ASN A 107 5.36 17.56 7.88
CA ASN A 107 6.63 17.43 7.19
C ASN A 107 7.36 16.13 7.59
N GLY A 108 7.87 15.42 6.58
CA GLY A 108 8.65 14.19 6.77
C GLY A 108 7.83 12.92 7.02
N ARG A 109 6.49 12.99 7.06
CA ARG A 109 5.64 11.80 7.10
C ARG A 109 5.40 11.26 5.70
N THR A 110 5.54 9.95 5.55
CA THR A 110 5.20 9.27 4.29
C THR A 110 4.03 8.34 4.54
N ARG A 111 2.95 8.56 3.81
CA ARG A 111 1.69 7.82 3.97
C ARG A 111 1.26 7.25 2.64
N TYR A 112 0.69 6.05 2.67
CA TYR A 112 0.20 5.37 1.48
C TYR A 112 -1.22 4.89 1.69
N LEU A 113 -2.05 5.10 0.67
CA LEU A 113 -3.30 4.37 0.52
C LEU A 113 -3.00 3.12 -0.29
N VAL A 114 -3.32 1.96 0.27
CA VAL A 114 -3.05 0.66 -0.33
C VAL A 114 -4.37 -0.08 -0.52
N VAL A 115 -4.61 -0.61 -1.73
CA VAL A 115 -5.71 -1.54 -2.00
C VAL A 115 -5.14 -2.95 -1.90
N VAL A 116 -5.69 -3.71 -0.97
CA VAL A 116 -5.38 -5.13 -0.77
C VAL A 116 -6.59 -5.96 -1.19
N SER A 117 -6.35 -7.05 -1.89
CA SER A 117 -7.40 -8.02 -2.20
C SER A 117 -7.10 -9.37 -1.59
N HIS A 118 -8.16 -10.05 -1.18
CA HIS A 118 -8.14 -11.43 -0.74
C HIS A 118 -9.12 -12.24 -1.58
N THR A 119 -8.74 -13.47 -1.94
CA THR A 119 -9.66 -14.39 -2.61
C THR A 119 -10.47 -15.10 -1.52
N GLY A 120 -11.73 -14.71 -1.37
CA GLY A 120 -12.62 -15.26 -0.35
C GLY A 120 -12.98 -16.72 -0.59
N LYS A 121 -13.70 -17.31 0.38
CA LYS A 121 -14.12 -18.74 0.36
C LYS A 121 -14.90 -19.14 -0.89
N PHE A 122 -15.60 -18.19 -1.52
CA PHE A 122 -16.40 -18.41 -2.73
C PHE A 122 -15.63 -18.15 -4.02
N GLN A 123 -14.28 -18.09 -3.96
CA GLN A 123 -13.41 -17.71 -5.09
C GLN A 123 -13.71 -16.31 -5.66
N THR A 124 -14.37 -15.48 -4.87
CA THR A 124 -14.68 -14.09 -5.20
C THR A 124 -13.62 -13.18 -4.62
N GLU A 125 -13.23 -12.15 -5.38
CA GLU A 125 -12.24 -11.17 -4.92
C GLU A 125 -12.90 -10.19 -3.95
N GLU A 126 -12.42 -10.17 -2.71
CA GLU A 126 -12.79 -9.22 -1.66
C GLU A 126 -11.69 -8.16 -1.57
N SER A 127 -12.01 -6.92 -1.19
CA SER A 127 -11.04 -5.81 -1.22
C SER A 127 -11.13 -4.95 0.03
N CYS A 128 -9.98 -4.52 0.53
CA CYS A 128 -9.86 -3.64 1.68
C CYS A 128 -8.84 -2.53 1.39
N LEU A 129 -9.11 -1.34 1.92
CA LEU A 129 -8.18 -0.22 1.86
C LEU A 129 -7.43 -0.13 3.18
N LEU A 130 -6.12 -0.03 3.07
CA LEU A 130 -5.23 0.20 4.21
C LEU A 130 -4.59 1.58 4.08
N GLY A 131 -4.65 2.37 5.14
CA GLY A 131 -3.79 3.54 5.31
C GLY A 131 -2.54 3.12 6.06
N ILE A 132 -1.40 3.19 5.38
CA ILE A 132 -0.10 2.76 5.92
C ILE A 132 0.79 3.99 6.11
N ASP A 133 1.36 4.12 7.31
CA ASP A 133 2.33 5.15 7.65
C ASP A 133 3.73 4.54 7.59
N CYS A 134 4.56 4.98 6.64
CA CYS A 134 5.96 4.57 6.48
C CYS A 134 6.88 5.65 7.07
N ASN A 135 6.98 5.68 8.40
CA ASN A 135 7.87 6.60 9.10
C ASN A 135 9.15 5.85 9.52
N LYS A 136 9.55 5.95 10.80
CA LYS A 136 10.66 5.11 11.34
C LYS A 136 10.30 3.63 11.31
N GLU A 137 9.05 3.33 11.62
CA GLU A 137 8.45 2.00 11.51
C GLU A 137 7.23 2.09 10.60
N THR A 138 6.96 1.00 9.87
CA THR A 138 5.79 0.93 8.98
C THR A 138 4.61 0.39 9.77
N THR A 139 3.53 1.17 9.82
CA THR A 139 2.39 0.93 10.72
C THR A 139 1.07 1.07 9.98
N ILE A 140 0.03 0.42 10.48
CA ILE A 140 -1.33 0.52 9.93
C ILE A 140 -2.08 1.56 10.75
N GLY A 141 -2.60 2.57 10.05
CA GLY A 141 -3.34 3.66 10.67
C GLY A 141 -4.80 3.75 10.23
N LEU A 142 -5.18 3.08 9.15
CA LEU A 142 -6.57 3.01 8.68
C LEU A 142 -6.86 1.66 8.05
N VAL A 143 -8.06 1.14 8.31
CA VAL A 143 -8.60 -0.06 7.67
C VAL A 143 -10.03 0.25 7.23
N LEU A 144 -10.31 0.10 5.94
CA LEU A 144 -11.62 0.39 5.34
C LEU A 144 -11.99 -0.70 4.32
N PRO A 145 -12.78 -1.72 4.72
CA PRO A 145 -13.29 -2.71 3.78
C PRO A 145 -14.18 -2.10 2.70
N VAL A 146 -14.11 -2.66 1.48
CA VAL A 146 -14.88 -2.18 0.32
C VAL A 146 -16.19 -2.95 0.20
N TRP A 147 -17.26 -2.32 0.66
CA TRP A 147 -18.62 -2.83 0.61
C TRP A 147 -19.39 -2.33 -0.62
N ALA A 148 -20.54 -2.93 -0.91
CA ALA A 148 -21.44 -2.54 -1.99
C ALA A 148 -21.97 -1.09 -1.87
N ASP A 149 -22.05 -0.55 -0.65
CA ASP A 149 -22.46 0.84 -0.39
C ASP A 149 -21.32 1.85 -0.47
N THR A 150 -20.08 1.40 -0.77
CA THR A 150 -18.91 2.29 -0.88
C THR A 150 -19.10 3.29 -2.02
N ARG A 151 -19.13 4.57 -1.65
CA ARG A 151 -19.23 5.71 -2.57
C ARG A 151 -17.90 6.43 -2.64
N ILE A 152 -17.51 6.81 -3.85
CA ILE A 152 -16.27 7.52 -4.14
C ILE A 152 -16.68 8.84 -4.81
N THR A 153 -16.17 9.95 -4.30
CA THR A 153 -16.47 11.31 -4.76
C THR A 153 -15.16 12.06 -5.00
N LEU A 154 -15.11 12.85 -6.08
CA LEU A 154 -13.96 13.70 -6.37
C LEU A 154 -14.08 15.00 -5.58
N ASP A 155 -12.99 15.40 -4.94
CA ASP A 155 -12.90 16.66 -4.23
C ASP A 155 -12.25 17.69 -5.17
N GLY A 156 -12.80 18.91 -5.24
CA GLY A 156 -12.36 19.93 -6.21
C GLY A 156 -10.94 20.48 -5.98
N ASP A 157 -10.24 20.00 -4.97
CA ASP A 157 -8.92 20.44 -4.53
C ASP A 157 -7.78 19.47 -4.90
N GLY A 158 -8.08 18.45 -5.72
CA GLY A 158 -7.10 17.43 -6.15
C GLY A 158 -7.09 16.18 -5.26
N GLY A 159 -8.06 16.04 -4.37
CA GLY A 159 -8.32 14.82 -3.61
C GLY A 159 -9.54 14.02 -4.10
N PHE A 160 -9.83 12.96 -3.36
CA PHE A 160 -11.10 12.25 -3.45
C PHE A 160 -11.50 11.73 -2.07
N SER A 161 -12.79 11.61 -1.88
CA SER A 161 -13.41 11.14 -0.66
C SER A 161 -14.02 9.76 -0.87
N ILE A 162 -13.94 8.92 0.17
CA ILE A 162 -14.62 7.62 0.24
C ILE A 162 -15.60 7.64 1.40
N THR A 163 -16.85 7.33 1.10
CA THR A 163 -17.89 7.11 2.10
C THR A 163 -18.27 5.63 2.13
N SER A 164 -18.18 5.00 3.29
CA SER A 164 -18.57 3.59 3.47
C SER A 164 -19.06 3.35 4.90
N ASN A 165 -20.22 2.69 5.06
CA ASN A 165 -20.83 2.42 6.37
C ASN A 165 -20.88 3.66 7.30
N GLY A 166 -21.24 4.83 6.75
CA GLY A 166 -21.32 6.10 7.49
C GLY A 166 -19.98 6.72 7.91
N ARG A 167 -18.84 6.12 7.52
CA ARG A 167 -17.51 6.74 7.68
C ARG A 167 -17.14 7.48 6.40
N HIS A 168 -16.60 8.67 6.56
CA HIS A 168 -16.14 9.54 5.49
C HIS A 168 -14.63 9.77 5.65
N HIS A 169 -13.85 9.50 4.60
CA HIS A 169 -12.40 9.67 4.58
C HIS A 169 -11.97 10.41 3.32
N ILE A 170 -11.08 11.40 3.49
CA ILE A 170 -10.53 12.18 2.39
C ILE A 170 -9.10 11.71 2.14
N PHE A 171 -8.77 11.53 0.86
CA PHE A 171 -7.44 11.13 0.42
C PHE A 171 -6.94 12.14 -0.61
N LYS A 172 -5.71 12.64 -0.41
CA LYS A 172 -5.04 13.57 -1.33
C LYS A 172 -3.79 12.90 -1.90
N PRO A 173 -3.86 12.25 -3.07
CA PRO A 173 -2.69 11.65 -3.71
C PRO A 173 -1.70 12.73 -4.17
N VAL A 174 -0.39 12.46 -4.10
CA VAL A 174 0.66 13.44 -4.44
C VAL A 174 0.69 13.89 -5.91
N SER A 175 -0.16 13.34 -6.77
CA SER A 175 -0.28 13.73 -8.17
C SER A 175 -1.62 13.31 -8.77
N VAL A 176 -2.06 14.04 -9.79
CA VAL A 176 -3.25 13.71 -10.60
C VAL A 176 -3.16 12.28 -11.17
N GLN A 177 -1.98 11.85 -11.59
CA GLN A 177 -1.78 10.48 -12.08
C GLN A 177 -2.00 9.43 -10.98
N ALA A 178 -1.46 9.64 -9.79
CA ALA A 178 -1.67 8.74 -8.65
C ALA A 178 -3.14 8.70 -8.25
N MET A 179 -3.82 9.85 -8.31
CA MET A 179 -5.26 9.96 -8.10
C MET A 179 -6.06 9.11 -9.08
N TRP A 180 -5.85 9.29 -10.39
CA TRP A 180 -6.54 8.48 -11.40
C TRP A 180 -6.26 6.99 -11.27
N SER A 181 -5.02 6.61 -10.91
CA SER A 181 -4.65 5.22 -10.67
C SER A 181 -5.40 4.62 -9.47
N ALA A 182 -5.56 5.39 -8.39
CA ALA A 182 -6.33 4.99 -7.23
C ALA A 182 -7.82 4.86 -7.58
N LEU A 183 -8.41 5.88 -8.19
CA LEU A 183 -9.83 5.90 -8.56
C LEU A 183 -10.20 4.74 -9.47
N GLN A 184 -9.38 4.43 -10.48
CA GLN A 184 -9.63 3.29 -11.37
C GLN A 184 -9.66 1.97 -10.61
N THR A 185 -8.69 1.76 -9.70
CA THR A 185 -8.61 0.55 -8.88
C THR A 185 -9.80 0.45 -7.91
N LEU A 186 -10.15 1.56 -7.26
CA LEU A 186 -11.23 1.65 -6.29
C LEU A 186 -12.61 1.45 -6.92
N HIS A 187 -12.88 2.06 -8.09
CA HIS A 187 -14.13 1.84 -8.81
C HIS A 187 -14.27 0.40 -9.28
N LYS A 188 -13.16 -0.27 -9.66
CA LYS A 188 -13.17 -1.70 -9.99
C LYS A 188 -13.53 -2.54 -8.77
N ALA A 189 -12.89 -2.29 -7.62
CA ALA A 189 -13.17 -2.98 -6.37
C ALA A 189 -14.63 -2.76 -5.90
N SER A 190 -15.11 -1.51 -5.92
CA SER A 190 -16.49 -1.16 -5.57
C SER A 190 -17.52 -1.79 -6.52
N SER A 191 -17.21 -1.89 -7.82
CA SER A 191 -18.10 -2.56 -8.78
C SER A 191 -18.21 -4.05 -8.50
N LYS A 192 -17.11 -4.73 -8.16
CA LYS A 192 -17.14 -6.14 -7.70
C LYS A 192 -17.92 -6.28 -6.40
N ALA A 193 -17.73 -5.38 -5.45
CA ALA A 193 -18.48 -5.41 -4.19
C ALA A 193 -19.99 -5.29 -4.40
N ARG A 194 -20.43 -4.48 -5.38
CA ARG A 194 -21.84 -4.38 -5.79
C ARG A 194 -22.33 -5.61 -6.54
N GLU A 195 -21.52 -6.16 -7.45
CA GLU A 195 -21.84 -7.36 -8.22
C GLU A 195 -22.08 -8.58 -7.31
N TYR A 196 -21.20 -8.79 -6.32
CA TYR A 196 -21.28 -9.89 -5.37
C TYR A 196 -22.02 -9.55 -4.08
N ASN A 197 -22.66 -8.38 -3.99
CA ASN A 197 -23.47 -7.96 -2.84
C ASN A 197 -22.73 -8.08 -1.49
N TYR A 198 -21.53 -7.52 -1.40
CA TYR A 198 -20.76 -7.50 -0.16
C TYR A 198 -21.31 -6.47 0.82
N PHE A 199 -21.68 -6.94 2.02
CA PHE A 199 -22.18 -6.10 3.10
C PHE A 199 -21.48 -6.44 4.42
N LYS A 200 -21.41 -5.45 5.33
CA LYS A 200 -20.69 -5.57 6.61
C LYS A 200 -21.14 -6.73 7.50
N CYS A 201 -22.43 -7.06 7.50
CA CYS A 201 -22.98 -8.19 8.25
C CYS A 201 -23.03 -9.50 7.44
N GLY A 202 -22.34 -9.54 6.29
CA GLY A 202 -22.24 -10.71 5.43
C GLY A 202 -21.18 -11.70 5.89
N SER A 203 -20.96 -12.74 5.08
CA SER A 203 -19.94 -13.76 5.32
C SER A 203 -18.57 -13.45 4.70
N THR A 204 -18.44 -12.28 4.06
CA THR A 204 -17.22 -11.83 3.37
C THR A 204 -16.39 -10.90 4.26
N HIS A 205 -15.14 -10.65 3.88
CA HIS A 205 -14.20 -9.75 4.55
C HIS A 205 -13.81 -10.15 5.98
N GLN A 206 -14.00 -11.41 6.39
CA GLN A 206 -13.57 -11.91 7.71
C GLN A 206 -12.06 -11.73 7.95
N TRP A 207 -11.27 -11.75 6.87
CA TRP A 207 -9.82 -11.52 6.91
C TRP A 207 -9.47 -10.08 7.32
N VAL A 208 -10.38 -9.11 7.20
CA VAL A 208 -10.11 -7.71 7.52
C VAL A 208 -9.87 -7.50 9.02
N ASP A 209 -10.45 -8.34 9.88
CA ASP A 209 -10.19 -8.37 11.33
C ASP A 209 -8.68 -8.54 11.65
N TYR A 210 -7.93 -9.19 10.76
CA TYR A 210 -6.46 -9.28 10.83
C TYR A 210 -5.86 -7.86 10.89
N TYR A 211 -6.28 -6.97 10.00
CA TYR A 211 -5.72 -5.63 9.93
C TYR A 211 -6.30 -4.70 11.01
N GLU A 212 -7.59 -4.81 11.32
CA GLU A 212 -8.22 -3.96 12.36
C GLU A 212 -7.56 -4.14 13.73
N LYS A 213 -7.17 -5.37 14.09
CA LYS A 213 -6.46 -5.65 15.35
C LYS A 213 -5.01 -5.16 15.39
N ARG A 214 -4.47 -4.75 14.24
CA ARG A 214 -3.08 -4.29 14.06
C ARG A 214 -2.95 -2.80 13.76
N ILE A 215 -4.00 -2.03 14.00
CA ILE A 215 -3.90 -0.57 13.95
C ILE A 215 -2.97 -0.12 15.09
N ASN A 216 -1.78 0.35 14.73
CA ASN A 216 -0.69 0.65 15.67
C ASN A 216 0.06 1.95 15.34
N SER A 217 -0.42 2.74 14.39
CA SER A 217 0.15 4.07 14.11
C SER A 217 0.04 5.00 15.34
N ASP A 218 1.00 5.91 15.46
CA ASP A 218 1.00 6.94 16.50
C ASP A 218 -0.28 7.79 16.48
N ARG A 219 -0.63 8.36 17.63
CA ARG A 219 -1.86 9.14 17.78
C ARG A 219 -1.97 10.29 16.77
N SER A 220 -0.86 10.95 16.45
CA SER A 220 -0.84 12.01 15.46
C SER A 220 -1.10 11.52 14.03
N CYS A 221 -0.68 10.31 13.69
CA CYS A 221 -0.96 9.68 12.40
C CYS A 221 -2.43 9.24 12.32
N LEU A 222 -2.95 8.61 13.39
CA LEU A 222 -4.36 8.23 13.46
C LEU A 222 -5.28 9.44 13.30
N ASN A 223 -4.98 10.54 14.00
CA ASN A 223 -5.75 11.77 13.88
C ASN A 223 -5.81 12.28 12.43
N GLU A 224 -4.71 12.15 11.69
CA GLU A 224 -4.63 12.58 10.29
C GLU A 224 -5.37 11.61 9.34
N TRP A 225 -5.50 10.31 9.65
CA TRP A 225 -6.36 9.39 8.88
C TRP A 225 -7.85 9.63 9.11
N HIS A 226 -8.20 10.19 10.27
CA HIS A 226 -9.57 10.44 10.72
C HIS A 226 -9.96 11.92 10.68
N ALA A 227 -9.15 12.77 10.05
CA ALA A 227 -9.48 14.17 9.86
C ALA A 227 -10.77 14.28 9.01
N MET A 228 -11.76 15.00 9.53
CA MET A 228 -13.01 15.30 8.84
C MET A 228 -12.97 16.75 8.38
N ASP A 229 -13.39 17.02 7.13
CA ASP A 229 -13.43 18.38 6.55
C ASP A 229 -14.28 19.35 7.40
N ASP A 230 -15.36 18.85 8.02
CA ASP A 230 -16.35 19.71 8.69
C ASP A 230 -16.04 20.02 10.17
N ILE A 231 -14.95 19.49 10.74
CA ILE A 231 -14.62 19.68 12.18
C ILE A 231 -13.16 20.12 12.39
N GLU A 232 -12.67 21.03 11.55
CA GLU A 232 -11.61 21.95 11.98
C GLU A 232 -12.18 23.07 12.89
N SER A 233 -12.91 22.66 13.95
CA SER A 233 -13.00 23.50 15.13
C SER A 233 -11.60 23.61 15.68
N ARG A 234 -11.01 24.81 15.59
CA ARG A 234 -9.74 25.24 16.20
C ARG A 234 -9.59 24.72 17.63
N ARG A 235 -9.20 23.45 17.80
CA ARG A 235 -8.66 22.98 19.06
C ARG A 235 -7.33 23.71 19.23
N PRO A 236 -6.99 24.15 20.45
CA PRO A 236 -5.64 24.62 20.72
C PRO A 236 -4.65 23.60 20.17
N PRO A 237 -3.56 24.06 19.52
CA PRO A 237 -2.54 23.18 19.00
C PRO A 237 -2.12 22.16 20.07
N SER A 238 -2.18 20.87 19.75
CA SER A 238 -1.58 19.82 20.58
C SER A 238 -0.11 20.19 20.88
N PRO A 239 0.49 19.75 21.99
CA PRO A 239 1.87 20.11 22.34
C PRO A 239 2.89 19.86 21.22
N ASP A 240 2.64 18.90 20.34
CA ASP A 240 3.48 18.62 19.15
C ASP A 240 3.33 19.64 18.02
N THR A 241 2.18 20.28 17.84
CA THR A 241 2.01 21.37 16.86
C THR A 241 2.74 22.65 17.27
N VAL A 242 3.03 22.84 18.57
CA VAL A 242 3.92 23.90 19.06
C VAL A 242 5.39 23.57 18.76
N ARG A 243 5.76 22.27 18.75
CA ARG A 243 7.09 21.80 18.36
C ARG A 243 7.33 21.78 16.85
N LEU A 244 6.26 21.74 16.06
CA LEU A 244 6.26 21.79 14.59
C LEU A 244 5.85 23.16 14.07
N GLN A 245 6.01 24.22 14.87
CA GLN A 245 5.75 25.58 14.39
C GLN A 245 6.63 25.80 13.15
N PRO A 246 6.04 26.15 12.00
CA PRO A 246 6.81 26.35 10.79
C PRO A 246 7.86 27.41 11.07
N THR A 247 9.08 27.18 10.61
CA THR A 247 10.10 28.25 10.70
C THR A 247 9.58 29.47 9.93
N GLU A 248 9.98 30.69 10.31
CA GLU A 248 9.59 31.92 9.59
C GLU A 248 9.80 31.81 8.07
N ARG A 249 10.79 31.00 7.66
CA ARG A 249 11.05 30.62 6.28
C ARG A 249 9.93 29.81 5.62
N GLU A 250 9.35 28.83 6.30
CA GLU A 250 8.27 28.01 5.78
C GLU A 250 6.96 28.81 5.71
N GLU A 251 6.76 29.77 6.62
CA GLU A 251 5.62 30.69 6.57
C GLU A 251 5.74 31.66 5.39
N THR A 252 6.93 32.20 5.14
CA THR A 252 7.19 33.07 3.98
C THR A 252 7.04 32.31 2.67
N GLU A 253 7.53 31.06 2.57
CA GLU A 253 7.33 30.21 1.38
C GLU A 253 5.84 29.92 1.14
N ARG A 254 5.07 29.62 2.18
CA ARG A 254 3.62 29.42 2.08
C ARG A 254 2.92 30.70 1.60
N HIS A 255 3.31 31.85 2.15
CA HIS A 255 2.77 33.15 1.72
C HIS A 255 3.05 33.43 0.24
N ILE A 256 4.29 33.16 -0.21
CA ILE A 256 4.70 33.31 -1.60
C ILE A 256 3.89 32.36 -2.50
N ARG A 257 3.75 31.08 -2.11
CA ARG A 257 2.99 30.09 -2.89
C ARG A 257 1.51 30.48 -3.02
N THR A 258 0.89 30.96 -1.95
CA THR A 258 -0.50 31.44 -1.98
C THR A 258 -0.63 32.66 -2.87
N LYS A 259 0.27 33.64 -2.76
CA LYS A 259 0.25 34.84 -3.61
C LYS A 259 0.50 34.53 -5.08
N LEU A 260 1.39 33.59 -5.38
CA LEU A 260 1.63 33.14 -6.74
C LEU A 260 0.40 32.44 -7.32
N LYS A 261 -0.28 31.60 -6.53
CA LYS A 261 -1.52 30.93 -6.94
C LYS A 261 -2.66 31.93 -7.21
N GLU A 262 -2.79 32.95 -6.35
CA GLU A 262 -3.74 34.05 -6.54
C GLU A 262 -3.46 34.80 -7.84
N LEU A 263 -2.20 35.17 -8.10
CA LEU A 263 -1.78 35.81 -9.34
C LEU A 263 -2.04 34.93 -10.57
N MET A 264 -1.72 33.64 -10.51
CA MET A 264 -1.98 32.70 -11.60
C MET A 264 -3.48 32.49 -11.89
N MET A 265 -4.35 32.78 -10.91
CA MET A 265 -5.80 32.71 -11.07
C MET A 265 -6.41 34.03 -11.53
N SER A 266 -5.79 35.16 -11.20
CA SER A 266 -6.32 36.50 -11.51
C SER A 266 -5.71 37.14 -12.76
N VAL A 267 -4.54 36.69 -13.20
CA VAL A 267 -3.83 37.25 -14.35
C VAL A 267 -3.95 36.31 -15.53
N ASP A 268 -4.45 36.84 -16.65
CA ASP A 268 -4.43 36.16 -17.95
C ASP A 268 -2.99 36.13 -18.47
N LEU A 269 -2.37 34.93 -18.48
CA LEU A 269 -0.96 34.75 -18.86
C LEU A 269 -0.69 35.07 -20.34
N ASP A 270 -1.73 35.17 -21.16
CA ASP A 270 -1.65 35.52 -22.59
C ASP A 270 -1.39 37.02 -22.83
N GLU A 271 -1.73 37.89 -21.87
CA GLU A 271 -1.52 39.35 -22.00
C GLU A 271 -0.08 39.78 -21.63
N VAL A 272 0.63 38.95 -20.84
CA VAL A 272 1.99 39.26 -20.32
C VAL A 272 3.10 38.74 -21.25
N THR A 273 2.77 37.90 -22.23
CA THR A 273 3.73 37.31 -23.17
C THR A 273 3.67 37.89 -24.59
N SER A 274 2.83 38.91 -24.81
CA SER A 274 2.73 39.69 -26.07
C SER A 274 3.61 40.94 -26.08
#